data_AF-A0A1H7VEI8-F1
#
_entry.id   AF-A0A1H7VEI8-F1
#
_cell.length_a   1.000
_cell.length_b   1.000
_cell.length_c   1.000
_cell.angle_alpha   90.00
_cell.angle_beta   90.00
_cell.angle_gamma   90.00
#
_symmetry.space_group_name_H-M   'P 1'
#
loop_
_entity.id
_entity.type
_entity.pdbx_description
1 polymer ?
#
loop_
_entity_poly.entity_id
_entity_poly.type
_entity_poly.pdbx_seq_one_letter_code
_entity_poly.pdbx_strand_id
1 'polypeptide(L)' 'MAAERLSMRTIKEVLRLKWEKKFSNKQIEQSCKIARSTIREYL' A
#
# COMPACT_ATOMS: atom_id res chain seq x y z
N MET A 1 -9.70 14.00 3.19
CA MET A 1 -8.73 14.14 4.30
C MET A 1 -7.39 14.51 3.69
N ALA A 2 -6.67 15.48 4.26
CA ALA A 2 -5.28 15.71 3.88
C ALA A 2 -4.57 14.37 4.03
N ALA A 3 -4.18 13.77 2.91
CA ALA A 3 -3.50 12.50 2.90
C ALA A 3 -2.20 12.73 3.67
N GLU A 4 -2.20 12.37 4.95
CA GLU A 4 -0.98 12.23 5.74
C GLU A 4 -0.07 11.41 4.86
N ARG A 5 0.92 12.07 4.26
CA ARG A 5 1.73 11.48 3.19
C ARG A 5 2.29 10.21 3.78
N LEU A 6 1.80 9.07 3.30
CA LEU A 6 2.40 7.79 3.61
C LEU A 6 3.88 7.95 3.29
N SER A 7 4.73 7.48 4.19
CA SER A 7 6.16 7.53 3.97
C SER A 7 6.47 7.00 2.57
N MET A 8 7.30 7.70 1.79
CA MET A 8 7.64 7.27 0.42
C MET A 8 8.16 5.83 0.38
N ARG A 9 8.73 5.34 1.48
CA ARG A 9 9.12 3.94 1.69
C ARG A 9 7.92 2.99 1.61
N THR A 10 6.84 3.29 2.31
CA THR A 10 5.60 2.52 2.33
C THR A 10 4.94 2.47 0.95
N ILE A 11 4.89 3.60 0.23
CA ILE A 11 4.31 3.66 -1.12
C ILE A 11 5.13 2.81 -2.11
N LYS A 12 6.46 2.91 -2.06
CA LYS A 12 7.35 2.06 -2.88
C LYS A 12 7.15 0.58 -2.56
N GLU A 13 7.07 0.21 -1.29
CA GLU A 13 6.84 -1.17 -0.87
C GLU A 13 5.47 -1.68 -1.33
N VAL A 14 4.40 -0.87 -1.25
CA VAL A 14 3.06 -1.22 -1.77
C VAL A 14 3.10 -1.49 -3.26
N LEU A 15 3.70 -0.57 -4.03
CA LEU A 15 3.87 -0.73 -5.47
C LEU A 15 4.69 -1.98 -5.79
N ARG A 16 5.78 -2.20 -5.04
CA ARG A 16 6.65 -3.36 -5.22
C ARG A 16 5.91 -4.67 -4.95
N LEU A 17 5.22 -4.77 -3.82
CA LEU A 17 4.44 -5.96 -3.45
C LEU A 17 3.28 -6.22 -4.42
N LYS A 18 2.66 -5.17 -4.96
CA LYS A 18 1.59 -5.29 -5.95
C LYS A 18 2.09 -5.70 -7.33
N TRP A 19 3.18 -5.11 -7.81
CA TRP A 19 3.64 -5.27 -9.20
C TRP A 19 4.71 -6.36 -9.35
N GLU A 20 5.69 -6.47 -8.44
CA GLU A 20 6.66 -7.57 -8.47
C GLU A 20 6.03 -8.89 -8.01
N LYS A 21 5.32 -8.85 -6.87
CA LYS A 21 4.80 -10.09 -6.24
C LYS A 21 3.34 -10.40 -6.50
N LYS A 22 2.61 -9.53 -7.22
CA LYS A 22 1.18 -9.67 -7.51
C LYS A 22 0.32 -9.98 -6.28
N PHE A 23 0.69 -9.41 -5.13
CA PHE A 23 -0.05 -9.64 -3.89
C PHE A 23 -1.44 -9.01 -3.92
N SER A 24 -2.38 -9.68 -3.27
CA SER A 24 -3.72 -9.13 -3.06
C SER A 24 -3.67 -7.96 -2.08
N ASN A 25 -4.60 -7.02 -2.20
CA ASN A 25 -4.65 -5.83 -1.35
C ASN A 25 -4.72 -6.19 0.15
N LYS A 26 -5.28 -7.36 0.49
CA LYS A 26 -5.34 -7.91 1.85
C LYS A 26 -3.97 -8.34 2.39
N GLN A 27 -3.11 -8.89 1.54
CA GLN A 27 -1.74 -9.27 1.91
C GLN A 27 -0.85 -8.03 2.05
N ILE A 28 -1.06 -7.03 1.19
CA ILE A 28 -0.37 -5.73 1.27
C ILE A 28 -0.79 -5.00 2.56
N GLU A 29 -2.07 -5.03 2.93
CA GLU A 29 -2.56 -4.51 4.21
C GLU A 29 -1.87 -5.18 5.41
N GLN A 30 -1.77 -6.51 5.42
CA GLN A 30 -1.07 -7.23 6.50
C GLN A 30 0.44 -6.93 6.53
N SER A 31 1.09 -6.87 5.37
CA SER A 31 2.54 -6.67 5.27
C SER A 31 2.96 -5.25 5.61
N CYS A 32 2.14 -4.27 5.23
CA CYS A 32 2.48 -2.86 5.30
C CYS A 32 1.71 -2.12 6.41
N LYS A 33 0.79 -2.82 7.11
CA LYS A 33 -0.07 -2.31 8.19
C LYS A 33 -0.84 -1.04 7.80
N ILE A 34 -1.31 -0.99 6.56
CA ILE A 34 -2.08 0.12 6.00
C ILE A 34 -3.44 -0.35 5.55
N ALA A 35 -4.46 0.45 5.81
CA ALA A 35 -5.82 0.10 5.44
C ALA A 35 -5.95 -0.12 3.93
N ARG A 36 -6.71 -1.16 3.56
CA ARG A 36 -7.15 -1.42 2.17
C ARG A 36 -7.77 -0.20 1.48
N SER A 37 -8.47 0.68 2.20
CA SER A 37 -8.99 1.93 1.62
C SER A 37 -7.85 2.85 1.17
N THR A 38 -6.81 3.02 2.00
CA THR A 38 -5.63 3.81 1.65
C THR A 38 -4.89 3.19 0.48
N ILE A 39 -4.72 1.87 0.46
CA ILE A 39 -4.12 1.18 -0.69
C ILE A 39 -4.91 1.47 -1.96
N ARG A 40 -6.25 1.43 -1.92
CA ARG A 40 -7.12 1.68 -3.07
C ARG A 40 -7.19 3.15 -3.48
N GLU A 41 -6.87 4.07 -2.58
CA GLU A 41 -6.78 5.50 -2.85
C GLU A 41 -5.45 5.87 -3.55
N TYR A 42 -4.40 5.06 -3.35
CA TYR A 42 -3.05 5.28 -3.90
C TYR A 42 -2.69 4.42 -5.11
N LEU A 43 -3.54 3.46 -5.49
CA LEU A 43 -3.28 2.40 -6.46
C LEU A 43 -4.37 2.40 -7.52
#